data_AF-A0A2W7P7Q1-F1
#
_entry.id   AF-A0A2W7P7Q1-F1
#
_cell.length_a   1.000
_cell.length_b   1.000
_cell.length_c   1.000
_cell.angle_alpha   90.00
_cell.angle_beta   90.00
_cell.angle_gamma   90.00
#
_symmetry.space_group_name_H-M   'P 1'
#
loop_
_entity.id
_entity.type
_entity.pdbx_description
1 polymer ?
#
loop_
_entity_poly.entity_id
_entity_poly.type
_entity_poly.pdbx_seq_one_letter_code
_entity_poly.pdbx_strand_id
1 'polypeptide(L)'
;MIKAMALYLLSSFFVVHAGERLEVESNGCTMNVGGSDRFSFFKTDENVSFVKYKYKDGRVENVKISCKEMTLADAISSDYVQEKDGLKVGIGSHPLSKAQTYSGRNWTGVEGVYFLDSVCFTTSFEAGNNHIFFIDACGEEQDVKELRASFLSLLKRSKTYYIDNSPK
;
A
#
# COMPACT_ATOMS: atom_id res chain seq x y z
N MET A 1 -26.42 36.22 -50.15
CA MET A 1 -26.51 36.03 -48.69
C MET A 1 -26.50 34.54 -48.40
N ILE A 2 -25.33 33.98 -48.10
CA ILE A 2 -25.21 32.60 -47.62
C ILE A 2 -24.80 32.71 -46.15
N LYS A 3 -25.80 32.63 -45.27
CA LYS A 3 -25.62 32.35 -43.85
C LYS A 3 -25.73 30.84 -43.71
N ALA A 4 -24.61 30.16 -43.48
CA ALA A 4 -24.62 28.80 -42.97
C ALA A 4 -23.58 28.72 -41.86
N MET A 5 -24.08 28.50 -40.65
CA MET A 5 -23.39 28.54 -39.38
C MET A 5 -22.22 27.54 -39.35
N ALA A 6 -21.05 28.06 -38.99
CA ALA A 6 -19.98 27.28 -38.40
C ALA A 6 -20.47 26.73 -37.05
N LEU A 7 -20.79 25.43 -36.99
CA LEU A 7 -21.15 24.74 -35.75
C LEU A 7 -20.92 23.24 -35.88
N TYR A 8 -19.70 22.86 -36.24
CA TYR A 8 -19.20 21.49 -36.09
C TYR A 8 -17.71 21.57 -35.81
N LEU A 9 -17.31 21.87 -34.58
CA LEU A 9 -15.96 21.63 -34.06
C LEU A 9 -15.94 21.90 -32.54
N LEU A 10 -16.74 21.15 -31.78
CA LEU A 10 -16.64 21.11 -30.31
C LEU A 10 -16.77 19.68 -29.75
N SER A 11 -16.62 18.67 -30.59
CA SER A 11 -16.63 17.26 -30.18
C SER A 11 -15.21 16.68 -30.23
N SER A 12 -14.30 17.25 -29.44
CA SER A 12 -12.94 16.75 -29.36
C SER A 12 -12.46 16.77 -27.92
N PHE A 13 -12.45 15.57 -27.33
CA PHE A 13 -11.63 15.13 -26.20
C PHE A 13 -12.07 15.52 -24.78
N PHE A 14 -13.23 15.02 -24.35
CA PHE A 14 -13.30 14.44 -23.00
C PHE A 14 -12.68 13.04 -23.05
N VAL A 15 -11.35 12.96 -23.15
CA VAL A 15 -10.66 11.77 -22.65
C VAL A 15 -10.75 11.88 -21.13
N VAL A 16 -11.83 11.36 -20.57
CA VAL A 16 -11.83 10.93 -19.18
C VAL A 16 -10.71 9.91 -19.13
N HIS A 17 -9.53 10.34 -18.67
CA HIS A 17 -8.50 9.44 -18.21
C HIS A 17 -9.13 8.74 -17.02
N ALA A 18 -9.85 7.65 -17.28
CA ALA A 18 -10.16 6.66 -16.29
C ALA A 18 -8.81 6.12 -15.85
N GLY A 19 -8.18 6.81 -14.90
CA GLY A 19 -6.87 6.44 -14.38
C GLY A 19 -6.93 4.96 -14.04
N GLU A 20 -6.05 4.18 -14.66
CA GLU A 20 -6.05 2.73 -14.58
C GLU A 20 -6.14 2.33 -13.11
N ARG A 21 -7.21 1.64 -12.72
CA ARG A 21 -7.33 1.16 -11.34
C ARG A 21 -6.30 0.05 -11.17
N LEU A 22 -5.42 0.23 -10.19
CA LEU A 22 -4.48 -0.81 -9.80
C LEU A 22 -5.16 -1.67 -8.72
N GLU A 23 -5.26 -2.97 -8.99
CA GLU A 23 -5.80 -3.96 -8.08
C GLU A 23 -4.66 -4.83 -7.58
N VAL A 24 -4.50 -4.89 -6.26
CA VAL A 24 -3.47 -5.67 -5.58
C VAL A 24 -4.16 -6.78 -4.83
N GLU A 25 -3.72 -8.01 -5.04
CA GLU A 25 -4.28 -9.18 -4.38
C GLU A 25 -3.19 -9.97 -3.67
N SER A 26 -3.47 -10.47 -2.47
CA SER A 26 -2.61 -11.42 -1.76
C SER A 26 -3.47 -12.30 -0.87
N ASN A 27 -3.40 -13.63 -1.02
CA ASN A 27 -4.10 -14.60 -0.15
C ASN A 27 -5.57 -14.23 0.17
N GLY A 28 -6.36 -13.83 -0.84
CA GLY A 28 -7.77 -13.45 -0.66
C GLY A 28 -8.00 -12.00 -0.20
N CYS A 29 -6.99 -11.32 0.37
CA CYS A 29 -7.07 -9.88 0.55
C CYS A 29 -6.93 -9.16 -0.80
N THR A 30 -7.79 -8.18 -1.05
CA THR A 30 -7.74 -7.32 -2.23
C THR A 30 -7.71 -5.85 -1.81
N MET A 31 -6.91 -5.07 -2.52
CA MET A 31 -6.77 -3.63 -2.37
C MET A 31 -6.94 -2.95 -3.73
N ASN A 32 -7.96 -2.10 -3.82
CA ASN A 32 -8.24 -1.29 -5.00
C ASN A 32 -7.69 0.12 -4.76
N VAL A 33 -6.66 0.49 -5.51
CA VAL A 33 -6.08 1.84 -5.46
C VAL A 33 -6.50 2.65 -6.69
N GLY A 34 -6.64 3.96 -6.52
CA GLY A 34 -6.78 4.87 -7.65
C GLY A 34 -5.48 4.90 -8.46
N GLY A 35 -5.58 5.04 -9.79
CA GLY A 35 -4.43 4.92 -10.68
C GLY A 35 -3.23 5.77 -10.30
N SER A 36 -2.05 5.17 -10.45
CA SER A 36 -0.77 5.80 -10.18
C SER A 36 0.30 5.29 -11.14
N ASP A 37 0.90 6.20 -11.89
CA ASP A 37 1.92 5.88 -12.90
C ASP A 37 3.23 5.31 -12.30
N ARG A 38 3.37 5.37 -10.96
CA ARG A 38 4.56 4.89 -10.25
C ARG A 38 4.41 3.51 -9.64
N PHE A 39 3.17 3.02 -9.54
CA PHE A 39 2.88 1.75 -8.91
C PHE A 39 2.31 0.77 -9.94
N SER A 40 2.83 -0.44 -9.92
CA SER A 40 2.25 -1.56 -10.66
C SER A 40 2.25 -2.80 -9.78
N PHE A 41 1.42 -3.77 -10.13
CA PHE A 41 1.24 -5.00 -9.35
C PHE A 41 1.63 -6.19 -10.21
N PHE A 42 2.28 -7.17 -9.59
CA PHE A 42 2.52 -8.47 -10.21
C PHE A 42 2.56 -9.56 -9.14
N LYS A 43 2.29 -10.80 -9.58
CA LYS A 43 2.51 -12.02 -8.79
C LYS A 43 3.60 -12.84 -9.45
N THR A 44 4.38 -13.55 -8.64
CA THR A 44 5.29 -14.58 -9.13
C THR A 44 4.53 -15.87 -9.44
N ASP A 45 5.20 -16.82 -10.11
CA ASP A 45 4.65 -18.16 -10.36
C ASP A 45 4.36 -18.93 -9.07
N GLU A 46 5.03 -18.57 -7.97
CA GLU A 46 4.79 -19.08 -6.61
C GLU A 46 3.64 -18.36 -5.88
N ASN A 47 2.86 -17.55 -6.59
CA ASN A 47 1.76 -16.74 -6.06
C ASN A 47 2.20 -15.73 -4.97
N VAL A 48 3.46 -15.27 -5.03
CA VAL A 48 3.94 -14.20 -4.14
C VAL A 48 3.61 -12.85 -4.77
N SER A 49 2.93 -12.01 -4.01
CA SER A 49 2.43 -10.71 -4.45
C SER A 49 3.43 -9.59 -4.21
N PHE A 50 3.63 -8.75 -5.23
CA PHE A 50 4.53 -7.60 -5.17
C PHE A 50 3.86 -6.34 -5.73
N VAL A 51 4.09 -5.22 -5.05
CA VAL A 51 3.88 -3.89 -5.61
C VAL A 51 5.22 -3.33 -6.06
N LYS A 52 5.32 -3.10 -7.35
CA LYS A 52 6.48 -2.49 -7.98
C LYS A 52 6.35 -0.97 -7.91
N TYR A 53 7.33 -0.32 -7.30
CA TYR A 53 7.46 1.14 -7.25
C TYR A 53 8.57 1.60 -8.19
N LYS A 54 8.29 2.60 -9.03
CA LYS A 54 9.30 3.24 -9.89
C LYS A 54 9.69 4.61 -9.32
N TYR A 55 10.96 4.74 -8.94
CA TYR A 55 11.56 6.01 -8.53
C TYR A 55 11.66 6.98 -9.71
N LYS A 56 11.76 8.29 -9.41
CA LYS A 56 11.89 9.34 -10.44
C LYS A 56 13.13 9.18 -11.31
N ASP A 57 14.20 8.64 -10.75
CA ASP A 57 15.47 8.39 -11.44
C ASP A 57 15.46 7.12 -12.31
N GLY A 58 14.34 6.39 -12.33
CA GLY A 58 14.15 5.19 -13.14
C GLY A 58 14.48 3.88 -12.41
N ARG A 59 15.06 3.92 -11.21
CA ARG A 59 15.21 2.72 -10.37
C ARG A 59 13.84 2.15 -10.00
N VAL A 60 13.84 0.87 -9.66
CA VAL A 60 12.61 0.13 -9.34
C VAL A 60 12.81 -0.63 -8.03
N GLU A 61 11.82 -0.56 -7.15
CA GLU A 61 11.72 -1.36 -5.94
C GLU A 61 10.54 -2.33 -6.04
N ASN A 62 10.74 -3.57 -5.58
CA ASN A 62 9.68 -4.57 -5.52
C ASN A 62 9.30 -4.80 -4.06
N VAL A 63 8.21 -4.16 -3.64
CA VAL A 63 7.71 -4.27 -2.27
C VAL A 63 6.84 -5.51 -2.15
N LYS A 64 7.28 -6.47 -1.34
CA LYS A 64 6.49 -7.67 -1.07
C LYS A 64 5.25 -7.30 -0.28
N ILE A 65 4.10 -7.81 -0.71
CA ILE A 65 2.83 -7.67 0.02
C ILE A 65 2.37 -9.05 0.42
N SER A 66 1.96 -9.17 1.68
CA SER A 66 1.35 -10.40 2.18
C SER A 66 0.04 -10.08 2.89
N CYS A 67 -0.78 -11.10 3.04
CA CYS A 67 -2.04 -11.05 3.76
C CYS A 67 -2.13 -12.26 4.68
N LYS A 68 -2.57 -12.05 5.91
CA LYS A 68 -2.74 -13.10 6.92
C LYS A 68 -4.08 -12.93 7.62
N GLU A 69 -4.68 -14.05 8.01
CA GLU A 69 -5.87 -14.09 8.86
C GLU A 69 -5.49 -13.76 10.30
N MET A 70 -5.80 -12.55 10.75
CA MET A 70 -5.66 -12.07 12.13
C MET A 70 -6.34 -10.70 12.28
N THR A 71 -6.50 -10.23 13.51
CA THR A 71 -7.01 -8.87 13.76
C THR A 71 -5.90 -7.83 13.68
N LEU A 72 -6.26 -6.55 13.51
CA LEU A 72 -5.28 -5.45 13.56
C LEU A 72 -4.62 -5.35 14.94
N ALA A 73 -5.34 -5.68 16.01
CA ALA A 73 -4.79 -5.72 17.36
C ALA A 73 -3.70 -6.79 17.49
N ASP A 74 -3.93 -7.98 16.92
CA ASP A 74 -2.93 -9.07 16.92
C ASP A 74 -1.70 -8.70 16.08
N ALA A 75 -1.91 -8.10 14.89
CA ALA A 75 -0.83 -7.57 14.06
C ALA A 75 0.01 -6.53 14.81
N ILE A 76 -0.64 -5.59 15.49
CA ILE A 76 0.05 -4.61 16.34
C ILE A 76 0.85 -5.32 17.44
N SER A 77 0.25 -6.28 18.12
CA SER A 77 0.92 -6.99 19.23
C SER A 77 2.11 -7.83 18.80
N SER A 78 2.18 -8.23 17.53
CA SER A 78 3.23 -9.09 16.97
C SER A 78 4.37 -8.29 16.32
N ASP A 79 4.05 -7.32 15.47
CA ASP A 79 5.04 -6.54 14.73
C ASP A 79 5.53 -5.30 15.50
N TYR A 80 4.74 -4.84 16.47
CA TYR A 80 5.05 -3.64 17.25
C TYR A 80 5.22 -3.98 18.73
N VAL A 81 6.41 -3.68 19.27
CA VAL A 81 6.74 -4.00 20.66
C VAL A 81 6.28 -2.86 21.56
N GLN A 82 5.47 -3.19 22.56
CA GLN A 82 5.21 -2.27 23.67
C GLN A 82 6.49 -2.09 24.48
N GLU A 83 7.01 -0.87 24.52
CA GLU A 83 8.09 -0.49 25.43
C GLU A 83 7.57 -0.63 26.87
N LYS A 84 7.97 -1.68 27.58
CA LYS A 84 7.75 -1.82 29.02
C LYS A 84 8.99 -1.35 29.75
N ASP A 85 8.84 -0.37 30.65
CA ASP A 85 9.81 0.19 31.58
C ASP A 85 11.26 -0.33 31.44
N GLY A 86 12.01 0.29 30.52
CA GLY A 86 13.45 0.05 30.37
C GLY A 86 13.87 -1.17 29.54
N LEU A 87 12.93 -1.95 29.00
CA LEU A 87 13.26 -3.03 28.06
C LEU A 87 13.65 -2.43 26.70
N LYS A 88 14.87 -2.73 26.26
CA LYS A 88 15.33 -2.40 24.92
C LYS A 88 14.48 -3.15 23.90
N VAL A 89 14.00 -2.42 22.89
CA VAL A 89 13.37 -3.00 21.71
C VAL A 89 14.38 -3.97 21.07
N GLY A 90 13.96 -5.20 20.80
CA GLY A 90 14.80 -6.19 20.13
C GLY A 90 15.26 -5.68 18.76
N ILE A 91 16.42 -6.15 18.31
CA ILE A 91 16.93 -5.85 16.96
C ILE A 91 15.89 -6.35 15.95
N GLY A 92 15.41 -5.45 15.08
CA GLY A 92 14.38 -5.75 14.08
C GLY A 92 12.93 -5.57 14.54
N SER A 93 12.70 -5.12 15.78
CA SER A 93 11.35 -4.78 16.26
C SER A 93 11.09 -3.27 16.18
N HIS A 94 9.85 -2.87 15.88
CA HIS A 94 9.44 -1.47 15.88
C HIS A 94 8.75 -1.09 17.21
N PRO A 95 9.16 -0.03 17.91
CA PRO A 95 8.46 0.40 19.12
C PRO A 95 7.08 0.93 18.79
N LEU A 96 6.05 0.42 19.48
CA LEU A 96 4.66 0.88 19.29
C LEU A 96 4.49 2.38 19.54
N SER A 97 5.29 2.97 20.44
CA SER A 97 5.28 4.41 20.76
C SER A 97 5.63 5.31 19.57
N LYS A 98 6.29 4.76 18.53
CA LYS A 98 6.66 5.48 17.30
C LYS A 98 5.75 5.16 16.12
N ALA A 99 4.83 4.22 16.30
CA ALA A 99 3.90 3.83 15.26
C ALA A 99 2.82 4.91 15.08
N GLN A 100 2.38 5.13 13.84
CA GLN A 100 1.35 6.10 13.52
C GLN A 100 0.12 5.37 12.96
N THR A 101 -1.06 5.76 13.43
CA THR A 101 -2.31 5.29 12.86
C THR A 101 -2.60 6.03 11.57
N TYR A 102 -3.18 5.30 10.61
CA TYR A 102 -3.62 5.86 9.35
C TYR A 102 -4.80 5.05 8.81
N SER A 103 -5.53 5.62 7.86
CA SER A 103 -6.73 5.00 7.32
C SER A 103 -6.91 5.29 5.85
N GLY A 104 -7.56 4.35 5.17
CA GLY A 104 -8.08 4.51 3.83
C GLY A 104 -9.57 4.79 3.85
N ARG A 105 -10.27 4.41 2.77
CA ARG A 105 -11.70 4.70 2.63
C ARG A 105 -12.59 3.83 3.53
N ASN A 106 -12.17 2.61 3.86
CA ASN A 106 -12.98 1.63 4.59
C ASN A 106 -12.16 0.72 5.52
N TRP A 107 -10.96 1.14 5.89
CA TRP A 107 -10.02 0.35 6.68
C TRP A 107 -9.13 1.27 7.52
N THR A 108 -8.58 0.70 8.58
CA THR A 108 -7.58 1.33 9.44
C THR A 108 -6.30 0.51 9.47
N GLY A 109 -5.19 1.15 9.82
CA GLY A 109 -3.89 0.52 9.87
C GLY A 109 -2.91 1.31 10.72
N VAL A 110 -1.74 0.72 10.86
CA VAL A 110 -0.60 1.27 11.59
C VAL A 110 0.64 1.18 10.72
N GLU A 111 1.48 2.20 10.81
CA GLU A 111 2.77 2.26 10.11
C GLU A 111 3.89 2.65 11.06
N GLY A 112 5.12 2.29 10.71
CA GLY A 112 6.30 2.60 11.49
C GLY A 112 7.57 2.65 10.67
N VAL A 113 8.58 3.34 11.20
CA VAL A 113 9.94 3.39 10.63
C VAL A 113 10.98 2.96 11.66
N TYR A 114 11.62 1.81 11.47
CA TYR A 114 12.69 1.32 12.36
C TYR A 114 14.04 1.26 11.64
N PHE A 115 15.09 0.96 12.40
CA PHE A 115 16.42 0.73 11.87
C PHE A 115 16.86 -0.71 12.16
N LEU A 116 17.26 -1.42 11.12
CA LEU A 116 17.83 -2.77 11.17
C LEU A 116 18.91 -2.87 10.09
N ASP A 117 20.14 -2.46 10.42
CA ASP A 117 21.27 -2.28 9.50
C ASP A 117 21.03 -1.34 8.30
N SER A 118 19.79 -0.90 8.12
CA SER A 118 19.24 0.01 7.12
C SER A 118 17.93 0.61 7.67
N VAL A 119 17.40 1.65 7.02
CA VAL A 119 16.11 2.22 7.43
C VAL A 119 15.00 1.37 6.82
N CYS A 120 14.02 0.97 7.64
CA CYS A 120 12.91 0.13 7.24
C CYS A 120 11.58 0.82 7.50
N PHE A 121 10.66 0.71 6.55
CA PHE A 121 9.26 1.10 6.66
C PHE A 121 8.38 -0.15 6.71
N THR A 122 7.59 -0.27 7.78
CA THR A 122 6.59 -1.32 7.91
C THR A 122 5.19 -0.73 7.99
N THR A 123 4.21 -1.44 7.43
CA THR A 123 2.82 -1.16 7.70
C THR A 123 1.92 -2.39 7.69
N SER A 124 0.95 -2.36 8.59
CA SER A 124 -0.12 -3.32 8.76
C SER A 124 -1.48 -2.63 8.62
N PHE A 125 -2.37 -3.12 7.78
CA PHE A 125 -3.70 -2.52 7.59
C PHE A 125 -4.79 -3.51 7.20
N GLU A 126 -6.02 -3.18 7.55
CA GLU A 126 -7.18 -4.08 7.43
C GLU A 126 -7.60 -4.33 5.99
N ALA A 127 -8.00 -5.58 5.73
CA ALA A 127 -8.76 -6.03 4.58
C ALA A 127 -10.02 -6.75 5.07
N GLY A 128 -11.01 -5.98 5.54
CA GLY A 128 -12.10 -6.53 6.35
C GLY A 128 -11.66 -6.72 7.82
N ASN A 129 -12.43 -7.48 8.60
CA ASN A 129 -12.29 -7.47 10.06
C ASN A 129 -11.16 -8.37 10.61
N ASN A 130 -10.84 -9.45 9.90
CA ASN A 130 -9.95 -10.52 10.38
C ASN A 130 -8.81 -10.83 9.40
N HIS A 131 -8.51 -9.92 8.48
CA HIS A 131 -7.40 -10.10 7.54
C HIS A 131 -6.59 -8.81 7.45
N ILE A 132 -5.27 -8.95 7.54
CA ILE A 132 -4.35 -7.83 7.57
C ILE A 132 -3.36 -7.96 6.42
N PHE A 133 -3.22 -6.87 5.66
CA PHE A 133 -2.09 -6.68 4.75
C PHE A 133 -0.85 -6.29 5.54
N PHE A 134 0.27 -6.94 5.21
CA PHE A 134 1.60 -6.63 5.74
C PHE A 134 2.52 -6.20 4.62
N ILE A 135 3.24 -5.11 4.87
CA ILE A 135 4.21 -4.52 3.97
C ILE A 135 5.45 -4.16 4.78
N ASP A 136 6.61 -4.55 4.27
CA ASP A 136 7.90 -4.12 4.80
C ASP A 136 8.84 -3.78 3.63
N ALA A 137 9.61 -2.70 3.79
CA ALA A 137 10.59 -2.26 2.82
C ALA A 137 11.77 -1.58 3.53
N CYS A 138 12.98 -2.10 3.30
CA CYS A 138 14.22 -1.59 3.88
C CYS A 138 15.17 -1.06 2.80
N GLY A 139 15.96 -0.04 3.12
CA GLY A 139 16.96 0.50 2.22
C GLY A 139 17.60 1.78 2.73
N GLU A 140 18.13 2.56 1.80
CA GLU A 140 18.68 3.89 2.07
C GLU A 140 17.59 4.82 2.62
N GLU A 141 17.95 5.66 3.60
CA GLU A 141 16.99 6.52 4.32
C GLU A 141 16.13 7.37 3.37
N GLN A 142 16.78 7.96 2.37
CA GLN A 142 16.11 8.83 1.40
C GLN A 142 15.10 8.06 0.53
N ASP A 143 15.45 6.85 0.12
CA ASP A 143 14.61 6.01 -0.73
C ASP A 143 13.40 5.49 0.05
N VAL A 144 13.61 5.05 1.30
CA VAL A 144 12.53 4.57 2.18
C VAL A 144 11.57 5.71 2.52
N LYS A 145 12.10 6.93 2.73
CA LYS A 145 11.28 8.12 2.95
C LYS A 145 10.39 8.46 1.75
N GLU A 146 10.93 8.43 0.54
CA GLU A 146 10.15 8.65 -0.69
C GLU A 146 9.11 7.54 -0.92
N LEU A 147 9.52 6.27 -0.76
CA LEU A 147 8.66 5.11 -0.90
C LEU A 147 7.50 5.19 0.10
N ARG A 148 7.77 5.34 1.39
CA ARG A 148 6.76 5.49 2.46
C ARG A 148 5.76 6.59 2.14
N ALA A 149 6.23 7.79 1.79
CA ALA A 149 5.35 8.91 1.48
C ALA A 149 4.44 8.62 0.26
N SER A 150 5.00 8.00 -0.78
CA SER A 150 4.25 7.63 -1.98
C SER A 150 3.23 6.53 -1.69
N PHE A 151 3.65 5.51 -0.94
CA PHE A 151 2.84 4.35 -0.61
C PHE A 151 1.67 4.72 0.31
N LEU A 152 1.92 5.45 1.39
CA LEU A 152 0.86 5.93 2.29
C LEU A 152 -0.13 6.85 1.57
N SER A 153 0.32 7.68 0.63
CA SER A 153 -0.57 8.51 -0.20
C SER A 153 -1.48 7.67 -1.10
N LEU A 154 -0.95 6.59 -1.67
CA LEU A 154 -1.71 5.62 -2.46
C LEU A 154 -2.76 4.92 -1.58
N LEU A 155 -2.31 4.41 -0.42
CA LEU A 155 -3.14 3.67 0.53
C LEU A 155 -4.30 4.49 1.07
N LYS A 156 -4.10 5.77 1.43
CA LYS A 156 -5.17 6.66 1.90
C LYS A 156 -6.36 6.77 0.92
N ARG A 157 -6.14 6.53 -0.37
CA ARG A 157 -7.18 6.60 -1.41
C ARG A 157 -7.78 5.24 -1.74
N SER A 158 -7.28 4.18 -1.15
CA SER A 158 -7.64 2.80 -1.46
C SER A 158 -8.92 2.34 -0.75
N LYS A 159 -9.51 1.27 -1.31
CA LYS A 159 -10.45 0.41 -0.61
C LYS A 159 -9.84 -0.97 -0.46
N THR A 160 -10.10 -1.64 0.65
CA THR A 160 -9.65 -3.01 0.89
C THR A 160 -10.83 -3.91 1.24
N TYR A 161 -10.70 -5.19 0.97
CA TYR A 161 -11.69 -6.20 1.30
C TYR A 161 -11.03 -7.58 1.25
N TYR A 162 -11.68 -8.57 1.86
CA TYR A 162 -11.29 -9.97 1.76
C TYR A 162 -12.35 -10.72 0.95
N ILE A 163 -11.89 -11.55 0.01
CA ILE A 163 -12.70 -12.51 -0.73
C ILE A 163 -12.23 -13.91 -0.34
N ASP A 164 -13.14 -14.71 0.22
CA ASP A 164 -12.91 -16.12 0.42
C ASP A 164 -12.93 -16.85 -0.93
N ASN A 165 -11.74 -17.25 -1.38
CA ASN A 165 -11.53 -17.96 -2.64
C ASN A 165 -11.55 -19.49 -2.47
N SER A 166 -11.92 -19.99 -1.30
CA SER A 166 -12.02 -21.43 -1.05
C SER A 166 -13.19 -22.02 -1.86
N PRO A 167 -12.98 -23.09 -2.64
CA PRO A 167 -14.09 -23.80 -3.26
C PRO A 167 -15.01 -24.34 -2.16
N LYS A 168 -16.29 -23.96 -2.22
CA LYS A 168 -17.35 -24.48 -1.35
C LYS A 168 -17.66 -25.94 -1.65
#